data_AF-A0A0F4GFB0-F1
#
_entry.id   AF-A0A0F4GFB0-F1
#
_cell.length_a   1.000
_cell.length_b   1.000
_cell.length_c   1.000
_cell.angle_alpha   90.00
_cell.angle_beta   90.00
_cell.angle_gamma   90.00
#
_symmetry.space_group_name_H-M   'P 1'
#
loop_
_entity.id
_entity.type
_entity.pdbx_description
1 polymer ?
#
loop_
_entity_poly.entity_id
_entity_poly.type
_entity_poly.pdbx_seq_one_letter_code
_entity_poly.pdbx_strand_id
1 'polypeptide(L)'
;MAPRKVGKSYDRCTNTELVEIARERGIVVPSLSTPRKNHRVKNDYRAALMTADGILSFPFMDLSPELRTSVYQEVLILDNSFASFPQILATSKRINSEASTILYGDNLIDVRMFSDGVYVHGTKIGGMIGGDKGHPITLSNLAWPS
;
A
#
# COMPACT_ATOMS: atom_id res chain seq x y z
N MET A 1 7.34 -8.99 -8.88
CA MET A 1 5.90 -8.71 -8.65
C MET A 1 5.18 -10.03 -8.44
N ALA A 2 4.75 -10.35 -7.21
CA ALA A 2 3.93 -11.53 -6.97
C ALA A 2 2.51 -11.28 -7.52
N PRO A 3 1.90 -12.22 -8.25
CA PRO A 3 0.55 -12.04 -8.76
C PRO A 3 -0.43 -11.97 -7.59
N ARG A 4 -1.21 -10.89 -7.52
CA ARG A 4 -2.36 -10.80 -6.61
C ARG A 4 -3.35 -11.87 -7.03
N LYS A 5 -3.44 -12.98 -6.27
CA LYS A 5 -4.52 -13.96 -6.43
C LYS A 5 -5.83 -13.24 -6.10
N VAL A 6 -6.52 -12.78 -7.15
CA VAL A 6 -7.91 -12.33 -7.07
C VAL A 6 -8.68 -13.41 -6.31
N GLY A 7 -9.31 -13.05 -5.19
CA GLY A 7 -10.07 -14.00 -4.37
C GLY A 7 -11.05 -14.75 -5.26
N LYS A 8 -10.76 -16.01 -5.55
CA LYS A 8 -11.70 -16.87 -6.28
C LYS A 8 -12.88 -17.09 -5.35
N SER A 9 -14.07 -16.67 -5.77
CA SER A 9 -15.30 -17.01 -5.07
C SER A 9 -15.45 -18.54 -5.08
N TYR A 10 -15.27 -19.16 -3.91
CA TYR A 10 -15.37 -20.62 -3.73
C TYR A 10 -16.74 -21.19 -4.12
N ASP A 11 -17.76 -20.35 -4.28
CA ASP A 11 -19.07 -20.71 -4.85
C ASP A 11 -18.96 -21.31 -6.25
N ARG A 12 -18.05 -20.76 -7.06
CA ARG A 12 -17.90 -21.12 -8.49
C ARG A 12 -16.92 -22.26 -8.73
N CYS A 13 -16.18 -22.69 -7.70
CA CYS A 13 -15.21 -23.77 -7.82
C CYS A 13 -15.90 -25.15 -7.82
N THR A 14 -15.37 -26.04 -8.65
CA THR A 14 -15.67 -27.46 -8.63
C THR A 14 -15.01 -28.14 -7.43
N ASN A 15 -15.48 -29.32 -7.03
CA ASN A 15 -14.96 -30.01 -5.85
C ASN A 15 -13.46 -30.37 -6.02
N THR A 16 -13.04 -30.72 -7.23
CA THR A 16 -11.63 -31.01 -7.55
C THR A 16 -10.73 -29.79 -7.39
N GLU A 17 -11.18 -28.62 -7.82
CA GLU A 17 -10.45 -27.36 -7.64
C GLU A 17 -10.33 -26.98 -6.15
N LEU A 18 -11.38 -27.19 -5.35
CA LEU A 18 -11.32 -26.92 -3.91
C LEU A 18 -10.31 -27.83 -3.19
N VAL A 19 -10.25 -29.11 -3.56
CA VAL A 19 -9.27 -30.06 -3.02
C VAL A 19 -7.84 -29.67 -3.40
N GLU A 20 -7.63 -29.25 -4.65
CA GLU A 20 -6.31 -28.83 -5.12
C GLU A 20 -5.84 -27.55 -4.43
N ILE A 21 -6.72 -26.56 -4.26
CA ILE A 21 -6.43 -25.33 -3.52
C ILE A 21 -6.14 -25.63 -2.04
N ALA A 22 -6.90 -26.53 -1.41
CA ALA A 22 -6.65 -26.92 -0.02
C ALA A 22 -5.30 -27.64 0.13
N ARG A 23 -4.93 -28.49 -0.83
CA ARG A 23 -3.63 -29.17 -0.87
C ARG A 23 -2.47 -28.20 -1.07
N GLU A 24 -2.57 -27.26 -2.01
CA GLU A 24 -1.56 -26.21 -2.21
C GLU A 24 -1.32 -25.39 -0.94
N ARG A 25 -2.36 -25.23 -0.12
CA ARG A 25 -2.33 -24.42 1.10
C ARG A 25 -2.04 -25.23 2.37
N GLY A 26 -1.81 -26.55 2.25
CA GLY A 26 -1.54 -27.41 3.40
C GLY A 26 -2.71 -27.53 4.39
N ILE A 27 -3.94 -27.25 3.97
CA ILE A 27 -5.11 -27.31 4.83
C ILE A 27 -5.61 -28.75 4.90
N VAL A 28 -5.47 -29.36 6.08
CA VAL A 28 -5.99 -30.70 6.34
C VAL A 28 -7.47 -30.58 6.71
N VAL A 29 -8.35 -31.00 5.82
CA VAL A 29 -9.80 -31.08 6.09
C VAL A 29 -10.10 -32.42 6.77
N PRO A 30 -10.57 -32.44 8.04
CA PRO A 30 -10.99 -33.67 8.69
C PRO A 30 -12.26 -34.16 7.99
N SER A 31 -12.12 -35.09 7.05
CA SER A 31 -13.27 -35.73 6.40
C SER A 31 -13.97 -36.65 7.39
N LEU A 32 -14.86 -36.09 8.21
CA LEU A 32 -15.60 -36.79 9.26
C LEU A 32 -16.77 -37.65 8.75
N SER A 33 -16.77 -38.14 7.51
CA SER A 33 -17.99 -38.77 6.97
C SER A 33 -17.77 -39.89 5.97
N THR A 34 -17.89 -41.12 6.46
CA THR A 34 -18.48 -42.26 5.72
C THR A 34 -20.02 -42.22 5.90
N PRO A 35 -20.88 -42.34 4.86
CA PRO A 35 -20.65 -42.59 3.44
C PRO A 35 -20.97 -41.38 2.52
N ARG A 36 -20.46 -41.51 1.29
CA ARG A 36 -20.39 -40.53 0.18
C ARG A 36 -21.72 -39.84 -0.17
N LYS A 37 -21.90 -38.61 0.28
CA LYS A 37 -22.69 -37.60 -0.45
C LYS A 37 -21.74 -36.52 -0.95
N ASN A 38 -21.43 -36.55 -2.25
CA ASN A 38 -20.49 -35.62 -2.93
C ASN A 38 -20.74 -34.13 -2.62
N HIS A 39 -21.99 -33.77 -2.31
CA HIS A 39 -22.38 -32.40 -2.00
C HIS A 39 -21.92 -31.91 -0.62
N ARG A 40 -21.76 -32.81 0.37
CA ARG A 40 -21.33 -32.44 1.73
C ARG A 40 -19.82 -32.18 1.79
N VAL A 41 -19.06 -33.02 1.09
CA VAL A 41 -17.60 -32.87 0.93
C VAL A 41 -17.24 -31.51 0.35
N LYS A 42 -17.97 -31.03 -0.67
CA LYS A 42 -17.76 -29.71 -1.26
C LYS A 42 -17.91 -28.58 -0.23
N ASN A 43 -18.94 -28.67 0.63
CA ASN A 43 -19.19 -27.67 1.66
C ASN A 43 -18.13 -27.69 2.76
N ASP A 44 -17.59 -28.85 3.11
CA ASP A 44 -16.54 -28.99 4.13
C ASP A 44 -15.22 -28.34 3.66
N TYR A 45 -14.80 -28.62 2.42
CA TYR A 45 -13.64 -27.97 1.81
C TYR A 45 -13.85 -26.46 1.67
N ARG A 46 -15.05 -26.04 1.25
CA ARG A 46 -15.39 -24.63 1.15
C ARG A 46 -15.33 -23.93 2.51
N ALA A 47 -15.91 -24.52 3.55
CA ALA A 47 -15.90 -23.97 4.90
C ALA A 47 -14.47 -23.85 5.42
N ALA A 48 -13.65 -24.91 5.28
CA ALA A 48 -12.25 -24.89 5.68
C ALA A 48 -11.43 -23.82 4.94
N LEU A 49 -11.64 -23.66 3.63
CA LEU A 49 -10.98 -22.63 2.82
C LEU A 49 -11.45 -21.23 3.18
N MET A 50 -12.75 -21.02 3.43
CA MET A 50 -13.27 -19.73 3.89
C MET A 50 -12.78 -19.38 5.30
N THR A 51 -12.66 -20.34 6.20
CA THR A 51 -12.08 -20.14 7.53
C THR A 51 -10.59 -19.82 7.43
N ALA A 52 -9.83 -20.55 6.62
CA ALA A 52 -8.41 -20.28 6.40
C ALA A 52 -8.18 -18.89 5.77
N ASP A 53 -9.02 -18.48 4.83
CA ASP A 53 -8.96 -17.14 4.23
C ASP A 53 -9.43 -16.03 5.20
N GLY A 54 -10.39 -16.32 6.06
CA GLY A 54 -10.82 -15.41 7.12
C GLY A 54 -9.69 -15.11 8.12
N ILE A 55 -8.80 -16.08 8.35
CA ILE A 55 -7.62 -15.92 9.23
C ILE A 55 -6.47 -15.20 8.51
N LEU A 56 -6.36 -15.33 7.18
CA LEU A 56 -5.28 -14.74 6.37
C LEU A 56 -5.53 -13.30 5.90
N SER A 57 -6.73 -12.75 6.12
CA SER A 57 -6.95 -11.33 5.87
C SER A 57 -6.25 -10.55 6.98
N PHE A 58 -5.12 -9.90 6.69
CA PHE A 58 -4.57 -8.85 7.54
C PHE A 58 -5.32 -7.56 7.24
N PRO A 59 -6.34 -7.18 8.02
CA PRO A 59 -7.12 -6.00 7.76
C PRO A 59 -6.31 -4.90 8.40
N PHE A 60 -5.61 -4.10 7.60
CA PHE A 60 -4.71 -3.06 8.10
C PHE A 60 -5.38 -2.14 9.15
N MET A 61 -6.71 -1.98 9.07
CA MET A 61 -7.50 -1.18 10.02
C MET A 61 -7.81 -1.88 11.36
N ASP A 62 -7.60 -3.18 11.45
CA ASP A 62 -7.81 -3.98 12.67
C ASP A 62 -6.55 -3.99 13.56
N LEU A 63 -5.42 -3.53 13.02
CA LEU A 63 -4.25 -3.18 13.83
C LEU A 63 -4.60 -2.17 14.91
N SER A 64 -3.87 -2.17 16.02
CA SER A 64 -3.98 -1.09 16.99
C SER A 64 -3.51 0.25 16.37
N PRO A 65 -4.02 1.39 16.85
CA PRO A 65 -3.59 2.70 16.35
C PRO A 65 -2.08 2.89 16.36
N GLU A 66 -1.39 2.39 17.39
CA GLU A 66 0.06 2.50 17.55
C GLU A 66 0.80 1.78 16.43
N LEU A 67 0.38 0.56 16.09
CA LEU A 67 0.98 -0.22 15.00
C LEU A 67 0.73 0.42 13.64
N ARG A 68 -0.45 1.00 13.41
CA ARG A 68 -0.74 1.74 12.17
C ARG A 68 0.15 2.97 12.06
N THR A 69 0.31 3.72 13.15
CA THR A 69 1.20 4.89 13.21
C THR A 69 2.64 4.50 12.89
N SER A 70 3.18 3.41 13.45
CA SER A 70 4.52 2.94 13.10
C SER A 70 4.66 2.62 11.61
N VAL A 71 3.66 1.97 11.00
CA VAL A 71 3.67 1.72 9.55
C VAL A 71 3.60 3.02 8.76
N TYR A 72 2.79 4.00 9.18
CA TYR A 72 2.73 5.30 8.52
C TYR A 72 4.05 6.05 8.59
N GLN A 73 4.73 6.03 9.74
CA GLN A 73 6.04 6.66 9.91
C GLN A 73 7.07 6.08 8.94
N GLU A 74 7.19 4.75 8.87
CA GLU A 74 8.11 4.06 7.95
C GLU A 74 7.83 4.35 6.46
N VAL A 75 6.55 4.54 6.11
CA VAL A 75 6.13 4.67 4.70
C VAL A 75 6.08 6.13 4.23
N LEU A 76 5.84 7.07 5.15
CA LEU A 76 5.58 8.47 4.83
C LEU A 76 6.73 9.42 5.21
N ILE A 77 7.59 9.07 6.16
CA ILE A 77 8.71 9.92 6.57
C ILE A 77 9.87 9.78 5.57
N LEU A 78 10.37 10.92 5.06
CA LEU A 78 11.57 11.02 4.26
C LEU A 78 12.82 10.97 5.16
N ASP A 79 13.03 9.84 5.84
CA ASP A 79 14.24 9.64 6.64
C ASP A 79 15.36 9.16 5.71
N ASN A 80 16.29 10.05 5.34
CA ASN A 80 17.49 9.82 4.51
C ASN A 80 17.27 9.11 3.15
N SER A 81 16.03 8.82 2.81
CA SER A 81 15.58 8.11 1.63
C SER A 81 14.65 9.04 0.88
N PHE A 82 14.97 9.31 -0.38
CA PHE A 82 14.20 10.20 -1.25
C PHE A 82 12.85 9.61 -1.69
N ALA A 83 12.36 8.56 -1.01
CA ALA A 83 11.21 7.78 -1.40
C ALA A 83 10.19 7.73 -0.26
N SER A 84 9.20 8.61 -0.35
CA SER A 84 7.94 8.49 0.40
C SER A 84 6.90 7.83 -0.49
N PHE A 85 5.99 7.04 0.11
CA PHE A 85 4.90 6.39 -0.61
C PHE A 85 3.54 6.98 -0.22
N PRO A 86 3.25 8.22 -0.62
CA PRO A 86 2.00 8.89 -0.27
C PRO A 86 0.77 8.22 -0.90
N GLN A 87 0.96 7.28 -1.83
CA GLN A 87 -0.15 6.55 -2.46
C GLN A 87 -0.98 5.76 -1.44
N ILE A 88 -0.43 5.43 -0.27
CA ILE A 88 -1.19 4.80 0.81
C ILE A 88 -2.36 5.68 1.28
N LEU A 89 -2.23 7.01 1.21
CA LEU A 89 -3.31 7.95 1.59
C LEU A 89 -4.53 7.87 0.67
N ALA A 90 -4.37 7.33 -0.54
CA ALA A 90 -5.48 7.18 -1.49
C ALA A 90 -6.33 5.93 -1.23
N THR A 91 -5.90 5.02 -0.35
CA THR A 91 -6.62 3.75 -0.12
C THR A 91 -7.95 3.92 0.59
N SER A 92 -8.06 4.82 1.58
CA SER A 92 -9.32 5.13 2.24
C SER A 92 -9.30 6.49 2.94
N LYS A 93 -10.50 7.07 3.16
CA LYS A 93 -10.65 8.33 3.91
C LYS A 93 -10.09 8.25 5.34
N ARG A 94 -10.22 7.08 5.99
CA ARG A 94 -9.75 6.88 7.35
C ARG A 94 -8.23 6.83 7.43
N ILE A 95 -7.59 6.11 6.51
CA ILE A 95 -6.13 6.09 6.39
C ILE A 95 -5.61 7.50 6.09
N ASN A 96 -6.27 8.22 5.18
CA ASN A 96 -5.93 9.60 4.87
C ASN A 96 -6.00 10.50 6.13
N SER A 97 -7.10 10.43 6.89
CA SER A 97 -7.25 11.25 8.10
C SER A 97 -6.26 10.91 9.21
N GLU A 98 -5.86 9.63 9.34
CA GLU A 98 -4.92 9.20 10.38
C GLU A 98 -3.46 9.57 10.02
N ALA A 99 -3.10 9.50 8.75
CA ALA A 99 -1.69 9.54 8.33
C ALA A 99 -1.26 10.85 7.64
N SER A 100 -2.19 11.71 7.22
CA SER A 100 -1.84 12.97 6.56
C SER A 100 -0.99 13.89 7.42
N THR A 101 -1.21 13.91 8.74
CA THR A 101 -0.41 14.71 9.67
C THR A 101 1.05 14.24 9.71
N ILE A 102 1.31 12.95 9.51
CA ILE A 102 2.68 12.42 9.44
C ILE A 102 3.34 12.88 8.14
N LEU A 103 2.63 12.74 7.00
CA LEU A 103 3.19 13.15 5.71
C LEU A 103 3.47 14.67 5.65
N TYR A 104 2.57 15.51 6.13
CA TYR A 104 2.69 16.96 5.97
C TYR A 104 3.27 17.68 7.20
N GLY A 105 3.21 17.06 8.38
CA GLY A 105 3.68 17.65 9.63
C GLY A 105 5.10 17.23 10.00
N ASP A 106 5.47 15.97 9.75
CA ASP A 106 6.76 15.43 10.21
C ASP A 106 7.85 15.51 9.12
N ASN A 107 7.46 15.67 7.85
CA ASN A 107 8.43 15.83 6.76
C ASN A 107 8.89 17.28 6.61
N LEU A 108 10.21 17.48 6.65
CA LEU A 108 10.85 18.75 6.36
C LEU A 108 11.36 18.78 4.92
N ILE A 109 10.80 19.66 4.10
CA ILE A 109 11.29 19.91 2.75
C ILE A 109 12.27 21.08 2.80
N ASP A 110 13.57 20.81 2.67
CA ASP A 110 14.60 21.85 2.59
C ASP A 110 14.57 22.49 1.20
N VAL A 111 14.09 23.74 1.14
CA VAL A 111 14.09 24.55 -0.08
C VAL A 111 15.10 25.68 0.07
N ARG A 112 16.15 25.66 -0.76
CA ARG A 112 17.16 26.71 -0.81
C ARG A 112 17.05 27.48 -2.12
N MET A 113 16.93 28.80 -2.00
CA MET A 113 16.88 29.70 -3.15
C MET A 113 18.16 30.52 -3.20
N PHE A 114 18.88 30.40 -4.31
CA PHE A 114 20.09 31.15 -4.60
C PHE A 114 19.92 31.92 -5.90
N SER A 115 20.81 32.88 -6.16
CA SER A 115 20.80 33.67 -7.40
C SER A 115 20.91 32.83 -8.67
N ASP A 116 21.46 31.61 -8.56
CA ASP A 116 21.64 30.68 -9.68
C ASP A 116 20.49 29.65 -9.83
N GLY A 117 19.55 29.58 -8.89
CA GLY A 117 18.37 28.72 -8.99
C GLY A 117 17.75 28.28 -7.66
N VAL A 118 16.78 27.37 -7.75
CA VAL A 118 16.07 26.79 -6.61
C VAL A 118 16.43 25.32 -6.45
N TYR A 119 16.73 24.96 -5.22
CA TYR A 119 17.19 23.64 -4.81
C TYR A 119 16.22 23.07 -3.80
N VAL A 120 15.81 21.82 -3.98
CA VAL A 120 15.05 21.04 -3.00
C VAL A 120 15.87 19.84 -2.61
N HIS A 121 16.14 19.69 -1.30
CA HIS A 121 17.07 18.67 -0.77
C HIS A 121 18.45 18.65 -1.47
N GLY A 122 18.95 19.83 -1.87
CA GLY A 122 20.22 19.97 -2.57
C GLY A 122 20.18 19.61 -4.07
N THR A 123 19.08 19.06 -4.58
CA THR A 123 18.85 18.88 -6.03
C THR A 123 18.33 20.18 -6.63
N LYS A 124 18.91 20.65 -7.74
CA LYS A 124 18.42 21.83 -8.46
C LYS A 124 17.13 21.47 -9.22
N ILE A 125 16.02 22.09 -8.85
CA ILE A 125 14.70 21.85 -9.47
C ILE A 125 14.26 22.99 -10.37
N GLY A 126 15.00 24.09 -10.41
CA GLY A 126 14.68 25.22 -11.28
C GLY A 126 15.81 26.24 -11.37
N GLY A 127 15.88 26.93 -12.49
CA GLY A 127 16.87 27.98 -12.76
C GLY A 127 16.24 29.14 -13.54
N MET A 128 16.92 30.29 -13.56
CA MET A 128 16.49 31.46 -14.33
C MET A 128 16.41 31.13 -15.82
N ILE A 129 15.29 31.52 -16.46
CA ILE A 129 15.24 31.70 -17.91
C ILE A 129 15.62 33.16 -18.19
N GLY A 130 16.82 33.38 -18.74
CA GLY A 130 17.26 34.71 -19.18
C GLY A 130 18.18 35.41 -18.17
N GLY A 131 19.36 35.78 -18.63
CA GLY A 131 20.47 36.29 -17.82
C GLY A 131 20.35 37.75 -17.40
N ASP A 132 19.28 38.14 -16.70
CA ASP A 132 19.16 39.49 -16.14
C ASP A 132 19.37 39.49 -14.63
N LYS A 133 20.57 39.93 -14.23
CA LYS A 133 21.12 39.88 -12.86
C LYS A 133 20.47 40.86 -11.86
N GLY A 134 19.22 41.24 -12.06
CA GLY A 134 18.59 42.35 -11.32
C GLY A 134 17.18 42.11 -10.79
N HIS A 135 16.52 40.99 -11.11
CA HIS A 135 15.13 40.78 -10.72
C HIS A 135 14.96 39.84 -9.52
N PRO A 136 14.09 40.17 -8.54
CA PRO A 136 13.76 39.28 -7.43
C PRO A 136 13.20 37.95 -7.95
N ILE A 137 13.57 36.85 -7.29
CA ILE A 137 13.04 35.52 -7.61
C ILE A 137 11.55 35.49 -7.29
N THR A 138 10.71 35.36 -8.32
CA THR A 138 9.27 35.16 -8.19
C THR A 138 8.87 33.82 -8.79
N LEU A 139 7.82 33.19 -8.22
CA LEU A 139 7.28 31.91 -8.72
C LEU A 139 6.92 31.94 -10.21
N SER A 140 6.61 33.12 -10.75
CA SER A 140 6.27 33.34 -12.16
C SER A 140 7.44 33.15 -13.13
N ASN A 141 8.69 33.24 -12.65
CA ASN A 141 9.90 33.30 -13.48
C ASN A 141 10.77 32.04 -13.35
N LEU A 142 10.27 31.01 -12.68
CA LEU A 142 10.94 29.72 -12.52
C LEU A 142 10.65 28.78 -13.69
N ALA A 143 11.70 28.27 -14.33
CA ALA A 143 11.59 27.12 -15.22
C ALA A 143 11.57 25.84 -14.39
N TRP A 144 10.58 24.97 -14.65
CA TRP A 144 10.53 23.63 -14.08
C TRP A 144 11.08 22.62 -15.09
N PRO A 145 11.86 21.62 -14.66
CA PRO A 145 12.29 20.52 -15.51
C PRO A 145 11.05 19.73 -15.95
N SER A 146 11.00 19.44 -17.25
CA SER A 146 9.96 18.64 -17.92
C SER A 146 9.98 17.18 -17.48
#